data_AF-A0A9W8JSP2-F1
#
_entry.id   AF-A0A9W8JSP2-F1
#
_cell.length_a   1.000
_cell.length_b   1.000
_cell.length_c   1.000
_cell.angle_alpha   90.00
_cell.angle_beta   90.00
_cell.angle_gamma   90.00
#
_symmetry.space_group_name_H-M   'P 1'
#
loop_
_entity.id
_entity.type
_entity.pdbx_description
1 polymer ?
#
loop_
_entity_poly.entity_id
_entity_poly.type
_entity_poly.pdbx_seq_one_letter_code
_entity_poly.pdbx_strand_id
1 'polypeptide(L)'
;MAPLTAAQYLRCYCPALKRSLNVDEKIQMSHEWYCLEAIANLDDMPLIPIATLAKVWPHEYVVAGDEPQDSDAFGLETDSGATAQLVTYSTEINAFRRQSVLSAEDMTRLTAVLKGAAHPNAVVDLSRFPLTANQILSILEELHDFKRLDVSHNQAVDNRVFLHILRTYKSLRWINILHCPISMDDLKELMTKDPQRFRSIETILHPAFLTGKLAADFPKAFRVTYITDNWPGYEHATLPFFSADQLVQNIFDILANIHNSYQMLSITTLASSHLAQGQNWFDRAIQTVPGRDLDDHSDFRAYVHQREGYQLVVQANRNGRVYGILTPLAPEQSEHTDSDIIGMDSFLKRLEDEGYPATDAAAVKGLLELCANKKLTTMEQIVNLWG
;
A
#
# COMPACT_ATOMS: atom_id res chain seq x y z
N MET A 1 15.10 11.14 22.95
CA MET A 1 13.72 10.63 22.99
C MET A 1 13.82 9.16 23.35
N ALA A 2 13.12 8.67 24.38
CA ALA A 2 13.16 7.23 24.71
C ALA A 2 12.31 6.44 23.70
N PRO A 3 12.72 5.24 23.26
CA PRO A 3 11.88 4.36 22.44
C PRO A 3 10.56 4.06 23.15
N LEU A 4 9.47 3.94 22.39
CA LEU A 4 8.19 3.47 22.92
C LEU A 4 8.30 1.98 23.25
N THR A 5 7.73 1.55 24.38
CA THR A 5 7.46 0.13 24.65
C THR A 5 6.44 -0.42 23.66
N ALA A 6 6.38 -1.74 23.47
CA ALA A 6 5.38 -2.40 22.62
C ALA A 6 3.95 -1.99 23.01
N ALA A 7 3.67 -1.95 24.32
CA ALA A 7 2.41 -1.46 24.86
C ALA A 7 2.13 -0.01 24.48
N GLN A 8 3.09 0.90 24.64
CA GLN A 8 2.92 2.30 24.26
C GLN A 8 2.68 2.47 22.75
N TYR A 9 3.44 1.73 21.94
CA TYR A 9 3.29 1.74 20.48
C TYR A 9 1.90 1.25 20.07
N LEU A 10 1.49 0.06 20.50
CA LEU A 10 0.19 -0.50 20.14
C LEU A 10 -0.97 0.33 20.68
N ARG A 11 -0.86 0.94 21.86
CA ARG A 11 -1.92 1.81 22.41
C ARG A 11 -2.09 3.14 21.65
N CYS A 12 -1.10 3.58 20.87
CA CYS A 12 -1.30 4.68 19.93
C CYS A 12 -2.29 4.32 18.82
N TYR A 13 -2.39 3.04 18.44
CA TYR A 13 -3.28 2.55 17.38
C TYR A 13 -4.56 1.89 17.92
N CYS A 14 -4.48 1.27 19.09
CA CYS A 14 -5.57 0.59 19.78
C CYS A 14 -5.75 1.17 21.19
N PRO A 15 -6.35 2.37 21.32
CA PRO A 15 -6.54 3.01 22.62
C PRO A 15 -7.28 2.10 23.59
N ALA A 16 -6.88 2.13 24.87
CA ALA A 16 -7.56 1.37 25.90
C ALA A 16 -9.05 1.75 25.96
N LEU A 17 -9.88 0.72 25.96
CA LEU A 17 -11.33 0.86 25.99
C LEU A 17 -11.77 1.57 27.26
N LYS A 18 -12.29 2.80 27.10
CA LYS A 18 -12.97 3.51 28.19
C LYS A 18 -14.27 2.75 28.45
N ARG A 19 -14.32 2.01 29.57
CA ARG A 19 -15.47 1.25 30.07
C ARG A 19 -16.75 2.11 29.94
N SER A 20 -17.52 1.91 28.87
CA SER A 20 -18.81 2.56 28.67
C SER A 20 -19.88 1.47 28.66
N LEU A 21 -20.94 1.68 29.42
CA LEU A 21 -21.79 0.62 29.98
C LEU A 21 -22.89 0.08 29.03
N ASN A 22 -22.80 0.24 27.71
CA ASN A 22 -23.97 -0.05 26.85
C ASN A 22 -23.68 -0.71 25.49
N VAL A 23 -22.45 -1.14 25.23
CA VAL A 23 -22.14 -1.94 24.02
C VAL A 23 -21.80 -3.35 24.46
N ASP A 24 -22.22 -4.33 23.66
CA ASP A 24 -22.06 -5.78 23.84
C ASP A 24 -20.68 -6.15 24.43
N GLU A 25 -20.62 -6.34 25.76
CA GLU A 25 -19.37 -6.49 26.54
C GLU A 25 -18.47 -7.60 25.98
N LYS A 26 -19.08 -8.59 25.35
CA LYS A 26 -18.41 -9.74 24.75
C LYS A 26 -17.53 -9.37 23.55
N ILE A 27 -18.00 -8.47 22.69
CA ILE A 27 -17.22 -8.01 21.52
C ILE A 27 -16.06 -7.15 22.01
N GLN A 28 -16.33 -6.26 22.95
CA GLN A 28 -15.36 -5.34 23.52
C GLN A 28 -14.24 -6.08 24.26
N MET A 29 -14.58 -7.14 25.01
CA MET A 29 -13.59 -8.03 25.64
C MET A 29 -12.73 -8.78 24.61
N SER A 30 -13.32 -9.24 23.49
CA SER A 30 -12.56 -9.99 22.49
C SER A 30 -11.50 -9.12 21.79
N HIS A 31 -11.82 -7.88 21.45
CA HIS A 31 -10.87 -6.95 20.82
C HIS A 31 -9.72 -6.59 21.78
N GLU A 32 -10.04 -6.26 23.03
CA GLU A 32 -9.02 -5.96 24.05
C GLU A 32 -8.12 -7.16 24.32
N TRP A 33 -8.66 -8.38 24.30
CA TRP A 33 -7.89 -9.60 24.44
C TRP A 33 -6.84 -9.76 23.33
N TYR A 34 -7.20 -9.53 22.05
CA TYR A 34 -6.25 -9.55 20.94
C TYR A 34 -5.17 -8.46 21.07
N CYS A 35 -5.55 -7.25 21.51
CA CYS A 35 -4.56 -6.19 21.74
C CYS A 35 -3.56 -6.57 22.82
N LEU A 36 -4.02 -7.20 23.91
CA LEU A 36 -3.14 -7.64 25.00
C LEU A 36 -2.25 -8.80 24.57
N GLU A 37 -2.76 -9.75 23.79
CA GLU A 37 -1.97 -10.83 23.21
C GLU A 37 -0.88 -10.28 22.26
N ALA A 38 -1.22 -9.30 21.41
CA ALA A 38 -0.26 -8.64 20.54
C ALA A 38 0.82 -7.88 21.34
N ILE A 39 0.45 -7.17 22.42
CA ILE A 39 1.41 -6.51 23.31
C ILE A 39 2.35 -7.54 23.94
N ALA A 40 1.81 -8.64 24.47
CA ALA A 40 2.60 -9.69 25.11
C ALA A 40 3.60 -10.33 24.12
N ASN A 41 3.19 -10.56 22.88
CA ASN A 41 4.07 -11.12 21.85
C ASN A 41 5.18 -10.14 21.41
N LEU A 42 4.99 -8.84 21.60
CA LEU A 42 5.96 -7.81 21.24
C LEU A 42 6.87 -7.38 22.40
N ASP A 43 6.49 -7.63 23.65
CA ASP A 43 7.26 -7.22 24.83
C ASP A 43 8.66 -7.87 24.87
N ASP A 44 8.81 -9.06 24.31
CA ASP A 44 10.09 -9.79 24.23
C ASP A 44 10.86 -9.52 22.92
N MET A 45 10.30 -8.76 21.96
CA MET A 45 10.99 -8.48 20.71
C MET A 45 12.11 -7.46 20.92
N PRO A 46 13.35 -7.76 20.48
CA PRO A 46 14.47 -6.84 20.63
C PRO A 46 14.21 -5.57 19.81
N LEU A 47 14.06 -4.44 20.49
CA LEU A 47 13.97 -3.13 19.82
C LEU A 47 15.33 -2.80 19.19
N ILE A 48 15.31 -2.21 18.00
CA ILE A 48 16.53 -1.72 17.36
C ILE A 48 17.13 -0.64 18.26
N PRO A 49 18.38 -0.79 18.75
CA PRO A 49 18.99 0.21 19.62
C PRO A 49 19.06 1.57 18.93
N ILE A 50 18.88 2.66 19.68
CA ILE A 50 18.95 4.01 19.13
C ILE A 50 20.31 4.31 18.49
N ALA A 51 21.38 3.69 19.01
CA ALA A 51 22.73 3.76 18.42
C ALA A 51 22.78 3.10 17.03
N THR A 52 22.06 2.00 16.82
CA THR A 52 21.93 1.35 15.51
C THR A 52 21.12 2.23 14.57
N LEU A 53 20.00 2.78 15.03
CA LEU A 53 19.19 3.72 14.22
C LEU A 53 20.00 4.98 13.85
N ALA A 54 20.77 5.55 14.78
CA ALA A 54 21.64 6.69 14.52
C ALA A 54 22.82 6.37 13.61
N LYS A 55 23.36 5.14 13.66
CA LYS A 55 24.39 4.69 12.73
C LYS A 55 23.86 4.64 11.29
N VAL A 56 22.61 4.21 11.10
CA VAL A 56 21.99 4.06 9.77
C VAL A 56 21.36 5.37 9.28
N TRP A 57 20.73 6.14 10.17
CA TRP A 57 20.06 7.42 9.91
C TRP A 57 20.59 8.55 10.81
N PRO A 58 21.87 8.98 10.65
CA PRO A 58 22.54 9.91 11.56
C PRO A 58 21.98 11.33 11.59
N HIS A 59 21.10 11.66 10.63
CA HIS A 59 20.46 12.98 10.52
C HIS A 59 19.11 13.02 11.24
N GLU A 60 18.50 11.87 11.52
CA GLU A 60 17.20 11.77 12.21
C GLU A 60 17.37 11.42 13.69
N TYR A 61 18.37 10.59 14.01
CA TYR A 61 18.64 10.13 15.37
C TYR A 61 20.00 10.66 15.82
N VAL A 62 19.99 11.59 16.78
CA VAL A 62 21.20 12.07 17.44
C VAL A 62 21.42 11.24 18.69
N VAL A 63 22.51 10.48 18.73
CA VAL A 63 23.00 9.92 19.99
C VAL A 63 23.53 11.11 20.78
N ALA A 64 22.88 11.44 21.91
CA ALA A 64 23.47 12.37 22.86
C ALA A 64 24.83 11.77 23.24
N GLY A 65 25.92 12.48 22.95
CA GLY A 65 27.26 11.92 23.04
C GLY A 65 27.53 11.37 24.42
N ASP A 66 27.49 10.05 24.56
CA ASP A 66 27.92 9.38 25.77
C ASP A 66 29.45 9.39 25.81
N GLU A 67 29.97 9.76 26.98
CA GLU A 67 31.38 9.69 27.33
C GLU A 67 31.97 8.29 27.03
N PRO A 68 33.25 8.20 26.66
CA PRO A 68 33.87 6.96 26.22
C PRO A 68 33.82 5.91 27.33
N GLN A 69 32.96 4.92 27.16
CA GLN A 69 32.89 3.75 28.02
C GLN A 69 33.45 2.54 27.26
N ASP A 70 34.68 2.16 27.62
CA ASP A 70 35.35 0.95 27.17
C ASP A 70 34.52 -0.28 27.57
N SER A 71 33.98 -1.00 26.59
CA SER A 71 33.53 -2.38 26.82
C SER A 71 33.57 -3.20 25.54
N ASP A 72 34.53 -4.12 25.53
CA ASP A 72 34.67 -5.22 24.59
C ASP A 72 33.56 -6.27 24.79
N ALA A 73 33.31 -6.98 23.69
CA ALA A 73 32.47 -8.18 23.53
C ALA A 73 30.98 -7.94 23.26
N PHE A 74 30.52 -8.28 22.05
CA PHE A 74 29.42 -9.24 21.86
C PHE A 74 29.42 -9.84 20.45
N GLY A 75 29.08 -11.12 20.39
CA GLY A 75 29.17 -11.99 19.20
C GLY A 75 28.05 -11.80 18.18
N LEU A 76 28.37 -12.18 16.94
CA LEU A 76 27.48 -12.19 15.79
C LEU A 76 26.57 -13.43 15.82
N GLU A 77 25.25 -13.22 15.81
CA GLU A 77 24.29 -14.15 15.23
C GLU A 77 23.68 -13.52 13.97
N THR A 78 23.77 -14.22 12.85
CA THR A 78 23.21 -13.81 11.56
C THR A 78 21.87 -14.50 11.35
N ASP A 79 20.79 -13.75 11.43
CA ASP A 79 19.44 -14.20 11.06
C ASP A 79 19.11 -13.80 9.61
N SER A 80 18.54 -14.74 8.86
CA SER A 80 18.37 -14.71 7.40
C SER A 80 16.90 -14.57 7.05
N GLY A 81 16.34 -13.38 7.30
CA GLY A 81 15.06 -12.96 6.70
C GLY A 81 15.32 -12.21 5.39
N ALA A 82 14.59 -12.54 4.33
CA ALA A 82 14.68 -11.88 3.03
C ALA A 82 14.10 -10.45 3.07
N THR A 83 14.71 -9.57 3.85
CA THR A 83 14.63 -8.13 3.64
C THR A 83 15.04 -7.85 2.21
N ALA A 84 14.25 -7.07 1.48
CA ALA A 84 14.62 -6.54 0.17
C ALA A 84 16.10 -6.15 0.25
N GLN A 85 16.97 -6.91 -0.45
CA GLN A 85 18.42 -6.72 -0.35
C GLN A 85 18.65 -5.25 -0.63
N LEU A 86 18.92 -4.49 0.43
CA LEU A 86 19.44 -3.15 0.34
C LEU A 86 20.73 -3.38 -0.40
N VAL A 87 20.70 -3.10 -1.69
CA VAL A 87 21.88 -3.17 -2.53
C VAL A 87 22.87 -2.28 -1.80
N THR A 88 23.87 -2.91 -1.19
CA THR A 88 24.86 -2.18 -0.40
C THR A 88 25.65 -1.43 -1.43
N TYR A 89 25.23 -0.20 -1.73
CA TYR A 89 25.85 0.59 -2.77
C TYR A 89 27.32 0.80 -2.39
N SER A 90 28.19 0.65 -3.38
CA SER A 90 29.62 0.92 -3.19
C SER A 90 29.82 2.29 -2.55
N THR A 91 30.87 2.43 -1.74
CA THR A 91 31.33 3.71 -1.17
C THR A 91 31.40 4.85 -2.20
N GLU A 92 31.59 4.50 -3.48
CA GLU A 92 31.55 5.43 -4.61
C GLU A 92 30.20 6.17 -4.78
N ILE A 93 29.07 5.48 -4.60
CA ILE A 93 27.73 6.10 -4.76
C ILE A 93 27.49 7.16 -3.70
N ASN A 94 27.93 6.89 -2.47
CA ASN A 94 27.80 7.86 -1.39
C ASN A 94 28.72 9.07 -1.59
N ALA A 95 29.82 8.93 -2.33
CA ALA A 95 30.66 10.06 -2.70
C ALA A 95 29.93 11.00 -3.67
N PHE A 96 29.22 10.47 -4.68
CA PHE A 96 28.44 11.27 -5.62
C PHE A 96 27.31 12.06 -4.95
N ARG A 97 26.60 11.47 -3.99
CA ARG A 97 25.53 12.15 -3.23
C ARG A 97 25.99 13.36 -2.42
N ARG A 98 27.29 13.44 -2.08
CA ARG A 98 27.87 14.56 -1.33
C ARG A 98 28.33 15.71 -2.23
N GLN A 99 28.36 15.49 -3.54
CA GLN A 99 28.72 16.54 -4.49
C GLN A 99 27.56 17.54 -4.62
N SER A 100 27.86 18.79 -4.96
CA SER A 100 26.85 19.82 -5.23
C SER A 100 26.36 19.79 -6.68
N VAL A 101 27.21 19.34 -7.61
CA VAL A 101 26.93 19.20 -9.04
C VAL A 101 27.73 17.99 -9.54
N LEU A 102 27.09 17.12 -10.32
CA LEU A 102 27.78 16.01 -10.98
C LEU A 102 28.26 16.43 -12.37
N SER A 103 29.52 16.13 -12.69
CA SER A 103 30.06 16.33 -14.04
C SER A 103 29.48 15.31 -15.04
N ALA A 104 29.69 15.52 -16.34
CA ALA A 104 29.29 14.55 -17.35
C ALA A 104 29.97 13.17 -17.16
N GLU A 105 31.23 13.16 -16.69
CA GLU A 105 31.95 11.92 -16.39
C GLU A 105 31.34 11.21 -15.16
N ASP A 106 30.99 11.96 -14.12
CA ASP A 106 30.32 11.41 -12.94
C ASP A 106 28.95 10.81 -13.32
N MET A 107 28.22 11.46 -14.22
CA MET A 107 26.96 10.97 -14.75
C MET A 107 27.14 9.64 -15.49
N THR A 108 28.13 9.54 -16.40
CA THR A 108 28.42 8.29 -17.10
C THR A 108 28.80 7.16 -16.13
N ARG A 109 29.61 7.47 -15.11
CA ARG A 109 29.98 6.51 -14.07
C ARG A 109 28.77 6.07 -13.24
N LEU A 110 27.93 7.00 -12.81
CA LEU A 110 26.71 6.71 -12.06
C LEU A 110 25.78 5.78 -12.86
N THR A 111 25.53 6.11 -14.13
CA THR A 111 24.70 5.26 -15.00
C THR A 111 25.30 3.87 -15.18
N ALA A 112 26.62 3.75 -15.35
CA ALA A 112 27.29 2.46 -15.47
C ALA A 112 27.15 1.61 -14.19
N VAL A 113 27.27 2.21 -13.01
CA VAL A 113 27.07 1.51 -11.73
C VAL A 113 25.62 1.06 -11.58
N LEU A 114 24.66 1.91 -11.91
CA LEU A 114 23.23 1.57 -11.85
C LEU A 114 22.87 0.44 -12.83
N LYS A 115 23.43 0.46 -14.05
CA LYS A 115 23.30 -0.62 -15.04
C LYS A 115 23.88 -1.94 -14.53
N GLY A 116 25.06 -1.90 -13.90
CA GLY A 116 25.69 -3.08 -13.31
C GLY A 116 24.88 -3.71 -12.18
N ALA A 117 24.05 -2.92 -11.50
CA ALA A 117 23.14 -3.36 -10.44
C ALA A 117 21.70 -3.63 -10.93
N ALA A 118 21.41 -3.43 -12.21
CA ALA A 118 20.06 -3.46 -12.77
C ALA A 118 19.53 -4.90 -12.91
N HIS A 119 19.12 -5.50 -11.80
CA HIS A 119 18.13 -6.56 -11.85
C HIS A 119 16.75 -5.93 -12.17
N PRO A 120 15.87 -6.55 -12.97
CA PRO A 120 14.55 -5.97 -13.30
C PRO A 120 13.67 -5.61 -12.08
N ASN A 121 13.96 -6.23 -10.94
CA ASN A 121 13.28 -6.02 -9.67
C ASN A 121 14.13 -5.23 -8.64
N ALA A 122 15.38 -4.88 -8.97
CA ALA A 122 16.20 -4.01 -8.14
C ALA A 122 15.62 -2.59 -8.15
N VAL A 123 15.86 -1.87 -7.05
CA VAL A 123 15.49 -0.46 -6.95
C VAL A 123 16.55 0.37 -7.66
N VAL A 124 16.13 1.12 -8.67
CA VAL A 124 16.93 2.19 -9.26
C VAL A 124 16.91 3.34 -8.27
N ASP A 125 17.99 3.52 -7.53
CA ASP A 125 18.10 4.54 -6.48
C ASP A 125 18.82 5.78 -7.00
N LEU A 126 18.04 6.81 -7.28
CA LEU A 126 18.48 8.17 -7.61
C LEU A 126 18.24 9.12 -6.44
N SER A 127 17.95 8.63 -5.24
CA SER A 127 17.66 9.48 -4.09
C SER A 127 18.86 10.33 -3.68
N ARG A 128 18.57 11.58 -3.29
CA ARG A 128 19.54 12.53 -2.71
C ARG A 128 20.71 12.92 -3.63
N PHE A 129 20.69 12.57 -4.91
CA PHE A 129 21.69 13.08 -5.84
C PHE A 129 21.34 14.51 -6.26
N PRO A 130 22.32 15.38 -6.51
CA PRO A 130 22.09 16.74 -6.96
C PRO A 130 21.80 16.78 -8.48
N LEU A 131 20.81 16.00 -8.94
CA LEU A 131 20.49 15.86 -10.36
C LEU A 131 19.47 16.90 -10.81
N THR A 132 19.67 17.42 -12.02
CA THR A 132 18.64 18.19 -12.75
C THR A 132 17.59 17.25 -13.35
N ALA A 133 16.42 17.79 -13.71
CA ALA A 133 15.35 17.03 -14.35
C ALA A 133 15.82 16.28 -15.60
N ASN A 134 16.58 16.95 -16.48
CA ASN A 134 17.10 16.36 -17.71
C ASN A 134 18.10 15.23 -17.42
N GLN A 135 18.93 15.38 -16.40
CA GLN A 135 19.88 14.34 -15.99
C GLN A 135 19.15 13.10 -15.45
N ILE A 136 18.13 13.29 -14.62
CA ILE A 136 17.29 12.18 -14.14
C ILE A 136 16.69 11.43 -15.33
N LEU A 137 16.03 12.14 -16.24
CA LEU A 137 15.38 11.52 -17.39
C LEU A 137 16.38 10.82 -18.31
N SER A 138 17.56 11.39 -18.54
CA SER A 138 18.63 10.78 -19.35
C SER A 138 19.17 9.50 -18.72
N ILE A 139 19.37 9.46 -17.39
CA ILE A 139 19.80 8.22 -16.69
C ILE A 139 18.73 7.14 -16.85
N LEU A 140 17.46 7.50 -16.59
CA LEU A 140 16.36 6.54 -16.67
C LEU A 140 16.15 6.01 -18.09
N GLU A 141 16.35 6.86 -19.10
CA GLU A 141 16.30 6.48 -20.51
C GLU A 141 17.38 5.44 -20.78
N GLU A 142 18.60 5.64 -20.28
CA GLU A 142 19.70 4.71 -20.47
C GLU A 142 19.56 3.37 -19.74
N LEU A 143 18.94 3.34 -18.56
CA LEU A 143 18.81 2.12 -17.76
C LEU A 143 17.86 1.12 -18.42
N HIS A 144 16.76 1.62 -19.01
CA HIS A 144 15.65 0.83 -19.55
C HIS A 144 15.06 -0.17 -18.52
N ASP A 145 13.84 -0.64 -18.75
CA ASP A 145 13.22 -1.80 -18.07
C ASP A 145 13.47 -1.98 -16.56
N PHE A 146 13.10 -0.98 -15.75
CA PHE A 146 13.06 -1.08 -14.30
C PHE A 146 11.62 -1.05 -13.79
N LYS A 147 11.37 -1.75 -12.67
CA LYS A 147 10.03 -1.76 -12.02
C LYS A 147 9.96 -0.91 -10.76
N ARG A 148 11.10 -0.53 -10.18
CA ARG A 148 11.18 0.19 -8.91
C ARG A 148 12.14 1.36 -9.02
N LEU A 149 11.66 2.56 -8.69
CA LEU A 149 12.43 3.81 -8.79
C LEU A 149 12.38 4.58 -7.47
N ASP A 150 13.52 4.88 -6.89
CA ASP A 150 13.63 5.82 -5.78
C ASP A 150 14.21 7.15 -6.28
N VAL A 151 13.41 8.20 -6.23
CA VAL A 151 13.83 9.58 -6.54
C VAL A 151 13.60 10.51 -5.35
N SER A 152 13.49 9.96 -4.15
CA SER A 152 13.25 10.74 -2.94
C SER A 152 14.33 11.80 -2.71
N HIS A 153 13.92 12.92 -2.12
CA HIS A 153 14.74 14.11 -1.87
C HIS A 153 15.30 14.82 -3.12
N ASN A 154 14.85 14.50 -4.34
CA ASN A 154 15.25 15.22 -5.54
C ASN A 154 14.33 16.42 -5.80
N GLN A 155 14.84 17.64 -5.58
CA GLN A 155 14.09 18.87 -5.83
C GLN A 155 13.78 19.13 -7.32
N ALA A 156 14.43 18.40 -8.22
CA ALA A 156 14.15 18.46 -9.65
C ALA A 156 12.93 17.63 -10.09
N VAL A 157 12.39 16.76 -9.22
CA VAL A 157 11.24 15.91 -9.54
C VAL A 157 9.94 16.62 -9.16
N ASP A 158 9.54 17.55 -10.01
CA ASP A 158 8.24 18.20 -9.94
C ASP A 158 7.13 17.35 -10.60
N ASN A 159 5.90 17.88 -10.62
CA ASN A 159 4.75 17.22 -11.27
C ASN A 159 5.00 16.90 -12.76
N ARG A 160 5.75 17.74 -13.49
CA ARG A 160 6.02 17.52 -14.92
C ARG A 160 6.97 16.34 -15.12
N VAL A 161 8.04 16.27 -14.32
CA VAL A 161 9.00 15.15 -14.36
C VAL A 161 8.33 13.86 -13.92
N PHE A 162 7.54 13.89 -12.84
CA PHE A 162 6.80 12.73 -12.36
C PHE A 162 5.84 12.18 -13.43
N LEU A 163 5.06 13.07 -14.06
CA LEU A 163 4.18 12.70 -15.17
C LEU A 163 4.95 12.14 -16.37
N HIS A 164 6.12 12.70 -16.69
CA HIS A 164 6.98 12.15 -17.74
C HIS A 164 7.42 10.72 -17.41
N ILE A 165 7.85 10.46 -16.17
CA ILE A 165 8.25 9.12 -15.71
C ILE A 165 7.09 8.12 -15.87
N LEU A 166 5.88 8.45 -15.39
CA LEU A 166 4.70 7.56 -15.53
C LEU A 166 4.29 7.34 -17.00
N ARG A 167 4.57 8.31 -17.88
CA ARG A 167 4.29 8.19 -19.31
C ARG A 167 5.28 7.29 -20.01
N THR A 168 6.56 7.43 -19.71
CA THR A 168 7.65 6.73 -20.39
C THR A 168 7.79 5.29 -19.89
N TYR A 169 7.69 5.04 -18.59
CA TYR A 169 8.02 3.74 -17.99
C TYR A 169 6.76 2.96 -17.59
N LYS A 170 6.13 2.27 -18.54
CA LYS A 170 4.89 1.49 -18.33
C LYS A 170 5.04 0.24 -17.46
N SER A 171 6.27 -0.23 -17.28
CA SER A 171 6.61 -1.34 -16.40
C SER A 171 6.85 -0.90 -14.95
N LEU A 172 6.87 0.42 -14.68
CA LEU A 172 7.05 0.95 -13.34
C LEU A 172 5.88 0.52 -12.44
N ARG A 173 6.22 -0.12 -11.32
CA ARG A 173 5.29 -0.62 -10.29
C ARG A 173 5.44 0.10 -8.96
N TRP A 174 6.66 0.50 -8.62
CA TRP A 174 6.96 1.14 -7.34
C TRP A 174 7.75 2.42 -7.56
N ILE A 175 7.30 3.52 -6.95
CA ILE A 175 8.03 4.78 -6.98
C ILE A 175 8.07 5.46 -5.61
N ASN A 176 9.26 5.91 -5.20
CA ASN A 176 9.44 6.72 -4.01
C ASN A 176 9.71 8.18 -4.40
N ILE A 177 8.78 9.06 -4.02
CA ILE A 177 8.83 10.51 -4.25
C ILE A 177 8.77 11.30 -2.94
N LEU A 178 9.18 10.69 -1.83
CA LEU A 178 9.26 11.39 -0.54
C LEU A 178 10.18 12.61 -0.65
N HIS A 179 9.75 13.74 -0.08
CA HIS A 179 10.50 15.00 -0.10
C HIS A 179 10.79 15.58 -1.50
N CYS A 180 10.02 15.20 -2.53
CA CYS A 180 9.97 15.89 -3.82
C CYS A 180 8.95 17.04 -3.79
N PRO A 181 9.08 18.07 -4.64
CA PRO A 181 8.14 19.20 -4.72
C PRO A 181 6.85 18.83 -5.48
N ILE A 182 6.19 17.76 -5.04
CA ILE A 182 4.89 17.31 -5.55
C ILE A 182 3.92 17.45 -4.38
N SER A 183 2.89 18.28 -4.53
CA SER A 183 1.89 18.45 -3.48
C SER A 183 0.84 17.34 -3.50
N MET A 184 0.07 17.25 -2.42
CA MET A 184 -1.09 16.37 -2.37
C MET A 184 -2.13 16.72 -3.45
N ASP A 185 -2.33 18.01 -3.71
CA ASP A 185 -3.27 18.47 -4.74
C ASP A 185 -2.77 18.15 -6.15
N ASP A 186 -1.46 18.23 -6.41
CA ASP A 186 -0.87 17.81 -7.69
C ASP A 186 -1.16 16.34 -8.01
N LEU A 187 -0.96 15.45 -7.01
CA LEU A 187 -1.25 14.02 -7.17
C LEU A 187 -2.74 13.77 -7.38
N LYS A 188 -3.58 14.41 -6.57
CA LYS A 188 -5.04 14.31 -6.70
C LYS A 188 -5.49 14.72 -8.10
N GLU A 189 -5.07 15.91 -8.57
CA GLU A 189 -5.38 16.41 -9.90
C GLU A 189 -4.92 15.45 -10.99
N LEU A 190 -3.70 14.92 -10.88
CA LEU A 190 -3.14 14.01 -11.86
C LEU A 190 -3.91 12.68 -11.92
N MET A 191 -4.28 12.12 -10.77
CA MET A 191 -5.05 10.90 -10.67
C MET A 191 -6.48 11.06 -11.20
N THR A 192 -7.11 12.21 -10.98
CA THR A 192 -8.42 12.52 -11.54
C THR A 192 -8.36 12.68 -13.06
N LYS A 193 -7.34 13.37 -13.59
CA LYS A 193 -7.25 13.71 -15.02
C LYS A 193 -6.71 12.57 -15.91
N ASP A 194 -5.80 11.75 -15.40
CA ASP A 194 -5.12 10.71 -16.19
C ASP A 194 -4.97 9.38 -15.39
N PRO A 195 -6.08 8.79 -14.88
CA PRO A 195 -6.04 7.61 -13.99
C PRO A 195 -5.37 6.39 -14.63
N GLN A 196 -5.45 6.27 -15.96
CA GLN A 196 -4.81 5.20 -16.74
C GLN A 196 -3.28 5.12 -16.55
N ARG A 197 -2.62 6.20 -16.12
CA ARG A 197 -1.17 6.21 -15.87
C ARG A 197 -0.77 5.42 -14.63
N PHE A 198 -1.71 5.16 -13.74
CA PHE A 198 -1.46 4.49 -12.47
C PHE A 198 -1.77 2.98 -12.51
N ARG A 199 -2.24 2.45 -13.63
CA ARG A 199 -2.67 1.04 -13.76
C ARG A 199 -1.55 0.00 -13.61
N SER A 200 -0.30 0.40 -13.83
CA SER A 200 0.86 -0.44 -13.56
C SER A 200 1.45 -0.21 -12.17
N ILE A 201 1.03 0.87 -11.49
CA ILE A 201 1.60 1.30 -10.22
C ILE A 201 0.93 0.54 -9.08
N GLU A 202 1.75 -0.17 -8.33
CA GLU A 202 1.40 -0.82 -7.07
C GLU A 202 1.62 0.16 -5.91
N THR A 203 2.67 0.97 -5.97
CA THR A 203 3.12 1.81 -4.85
C THR A 203 3.58 3.18 -5.26
N ILE A 204 3.14 4.17 -4.48
CA ILE A 204 3.72 5.50 -4.46
C ILE A 204 4.05 5.85 -3.00
N LEU A 205 5.34 5.98 -2.66
CA LEU A 205 5.72 6.53 -1.36
C LEU A 205 5.66 8.05 -1.43
N HIS A 206 4.59 8.60 -0.87
CA HIS A 206 4.31 10.02 -0.78
C HIS A 206 3.51 10.30 0.50
N PRO A 207 3.69 11.45 1.19
CA PRO A 207 2.99 11.72 2.45
C PRO A 207 1.47 11.57 2.37
N ALA A 208 0.85 11.88 1.23
CA ALA A 208 -0.59 11.72 1.00
C ALA A 208 -1.14 10.29 1.23
N PHE A 209 -0.29 9.26 1.10
CA PHE A 209 -0.70 7.85 1.22
C PHE A 209 -0.23 7.18 2.52
N LEU A 210 0.54 7.90 3.35
CA LEU A 210 1.18 7.37 4.56
C LEU A 210 0.48 7.82 5.86
N THR A 211 -0.55 8.68 5.79
CA THR A 211 -1.21 9.30 6.95
C THR A 211 -2.27 8.45 7.63
N GLY A 212 -2.65 7.29 7.07
CA GLY A 212 -3.79 6.50 7.59
C GLY A 212 -5.16 7.02 7.21
N LYS A 213 -5.22 8.22 6.65
CA LYS A 213 -6.44 8.86 6.21
C LYS A 213 -6.22 9.47 4.85
N LEU A 214 -6.65 8.75 3.82
CA LEU A 214 -6.77 9.31 2.49
C LEU A 214 -7.83 10.42 2.53
N ALA A 215 -7.53 11.59 1.97
CA ALA A 215 -8.52 12.67 1.94
C ALA A 215 -9.74 12.23 1.11
N ALA A 216 -10.95 12.62 1.56
CA ALA A 216 -12.20 12.12 1.01
C ALA A 216 -12.39 12.45 -0.48
N ASP A 217 -11.67 13.45 -0.97
CA ASP A 217 -11.66 13.95 -2.35
C ASP A 217 -10.60 13.28 -3.25
N PHE A 218 -9.82 12.32 -2.74
CA PHE A 218 -8.96 11.52 -3.59
C PHE A 218 -9.79 10.55 -4.45
N PRO A 219 -9.41 10.35 -5.72
CA PRO A 219 -10.04 9.35 -6.57
C PRO A 219 -10.06 7.98 -5.92
N LYS A 220 -11.20 7.30 -5.98
CA LYS A 220 -11.39 5.96 -5.42
C LYS A 220 -11.38 4.96 -6.58
N ALA A 221 -10.22 4.38 -6.91
CA ALA A 221 -10.11 3.44 -8.03
C ALA A 221 -10.73 2.06 -7.69
N PHE A 222 -10.52 1.60 -6.47
CA PHE A 222 -11.10 0.36 -5.97
C PHE A 222 -11.49 0.49 -4.50
N ARG A 223 -12.56 -0.19 -4.10
CA ARG A 223 -13.02 -0.24 -2.71
C ARG A 223 -13.38 -1.66 -2.33
N VAL A 224 -13.08 -2.04 -1.10
CA VAL A 224 -13.68 -3.22 -0.46
C VAL A 224 -14.58 -2.77 0.68
N THR A 225 -15.82 -3.24 0.70
CA THR A 225 -16.80 -2.95 1.75
C THR A 225 -17.16 -4.23 2.50
N TYR A 226 -16.76 -4.33 3.76
CA TYR A 226 -17.11 -5.42 4.66
C TYR A 226 -18.40 -5.11 5.42
N ILE A 227 -19.39 -5.97 5.24
CA ILE A 227 -20.64 -6.03 5.96
C ILE A 227 -20.51 -7.15 6.99
N THR A 228 -20.68 -6.81 8.27
CA THR A 228 -20.69 -7.80 9.36
C THR A 228 -22.11 -8.04 9.87
N ASP A 229 -22.32 -9.14 10.59
CA ASP A 229 -23.60 -9.44 11.24
C ASP A 229 -23.99 -8.41 12.33
N ASN A 230 -23.02 -7.65 12.85
CA ASN A 230 -23.22 -6.67 13.92
C ASN A 230 -23.56 -5.29 13.37
N TRP A 231 -24.72 -5.19 12.72
CA TRP A 231 -25.27 -3.93 12.21
C TRP A 231 -25.24 -2.82 13.28
N PRO A 232 -24.90 -1.56 12.93
CA PRO A 232 -24.54 -1.02 11.62
C PRO A 232 -23.03 -1.08 11.30
N GLY A 233 -22.28 -2.03 11.85
CA GLY A 233 -20.84 -2.15 11.62
C GLY A 233 -20.48 -2.60 10.21
N TYR A 234 -20.22 -1.64 9.32
CA TYR A 234 -19.47 -1.87 8.09
C TYR A 234 -18.11 -1.20 8.16
N GLU A 235 -17.11 -1.86 7.59
CA GLU A 235 -15.79 -1.30 7.39
C GLU A 235 -15.51 -1.26 5.90
N HIS A 236 -14.76 -0.28 5.44
CA HIS A 236 -14.31 -0.29 4.06
C HIS A 236 -12.86 0.18 3.97
N ALA A 237 -12.21 -0.29 2.91
CA ALA A 237 -10.87 0.08 2.55
C ALA A 237 -10.89 0.53 1.10
N THR A 238 -10.23 1.65 0.82
CA THR A 238 -10.20 2.25 -0.51
C THR A 238 -8.77 2.31 -1.01
N LEU A 239 -8.57 1.95 -2.27
CA LEU A 239 -7.33 2.11 -3.02
C LEU A 239 -7.50 3.24 -4.04
N PRO A 240 -6.62 4.25 -4.01
CA PRO A 240 -6.70 5.34 -4.97
C PRO A 240 -6.12 4.94 -6.34
N PHE A 241 -5.27 3.92 -6.38
CA PHE A 241 -4.74 3.24 -7.56
C PHE A 241 -4.40 1.79 -7.21
N PHE A 242 -4.23 0.94 -8.22
CA PHE A 242 -3.79 -0.45 -8.04
C PHE A 242 -3.23 -1.00 -9.36
N SER A 243 -2.40 -2.04 -9.27
CA SER A 243 -2.10 -2.92 -10.40
C SER A 243 -3.06 -4.12 -10.42
N ALA A 244 -3.34 -4.67 -11.59
CA ALA A 244 -4.25 -5.82 -11.72
C ALA A 244 -3.71 -7.06 -10.99
N ASP A 245 -2.39 -7.34 -11.10
CA ASP A 245 -1.72 -8.43 -10.37
C ASP A 245 -1.94 -8.32 -8.86
N GLN A 246 -1.66 -7.14 -8.30
CA GLN A 246 -1.82 -6.86 -6.87
C GLN A 246 -3.28 -7.04 -6.45
N LEU A 247 -4.21 -6.48 -7.22
CA LEU A 247 -5.62 -6.51 -6.88
C LEU A 247 -6.18 -7.95 -6.92
N VAL A 248 -5.89 -8.73 -7.97
CA VAL A 248 -6.34 -10.11 -8.10
C VAL A 248 -5.87 -10.95 -6.92
N GLN A 249 -4.60 -10.83 -6.57
CA GLN A 249 -4.04 -11.54 -5.43
C GLN A 249 -4.69 -11.09 -4.11
N ASN A 250 -4.80 -9.78 -3.86
CA ASN A 250 -5.41 -9.26 -2.63
C ASN A 250 -6.87 -9.68 -2.48
N ILE A 251 -7.65 -9.72 -3.59
CA ILE A 251 -9.02 -10.25 -3.58
C ILE A 251 -9.01 -11.74 -3.24
N PHE A 252 -8.14 -12.54 -3.87
CA PHE A 252 -8.01 -13.96 -3.55
C PHE A 252 -7.77 -14.18 -2.05
N ASP A 253 -6.79 -13.47 -1.48
CA ASP A 253 -6.41 -13.59 -0.08
C ASP A 253 -7.55 -13.18 0.87
N ILE A 254 -8.24 -12.10 0.55
CA ILE A 254 -9.46 -11.67 1.23
C ILE A 254 -10.52 -12.78 1.25
N LEU A 255 -10.81 -13.35 0.08
CA LEU A 255 -11.90 -14.32 -0.08
C LEU A 255 -11.56 -15.70 0.51
N ALA A 256 -10.29 -16.07 0.49
CA ALA A 256 -9.78 -17.31 1.08
C ALA A 256 -9.83 -17.25 2.62
N ASN A 257 -9.64 -16.06 3.20
CA ASN A 257 -9.53 -15.89 4.66
C ASN A 257 -10.78 -15.33 5.33
N ILE A 258 -11.87 -15.08 4.60
CA ILE A 258 -13.10 -14.44 5.10
C ILE A 258 -13.70 -15.10 6.36
N HIS A 259 -13.49 -16.40 6.56
CA HIS A 259 -14.02 -17.13 7.71
C HIS A 259 -13.16 -16.99 8.98
N ASN A 260 -11.89 -16.63 8.83
CA ASN A 260 -10.92 -16.60 9.91
C ASN A 260 -10.60 -15.16 10.35
N SER A 261 -11.03 -14.15 9.59
CA SER A 261 -10.68 -12.77 9.83
C SER A 261 -11.65 -12.08 10.80
N TYR A 262 -11.18 -11.88 12.03
CA TYR A 262 -11.64 -10.79 12.87
C TYR A 262 -11.27 -9.47 12.17
N GLN A 263 -12.20 -8.90 11.40
CA GLN A 263 -12.32 -7.54 10.83
C GLN A 263 -11.07 -6.80 10.27
N MET A 264 -9.92 -6.81 10.95
CA MET A 264 -8.74 -5.99 10.62
C MET A 264 -7.86 -6.57 9.49
N LEU A 265 -7.81 -7.90 9.32
CA LEU A 265 -6.89 -8.53 8.37
C LEU A 265 -7.21 -8.18 6.91
N SER A 266 -8.48 -7.87 6.61
CA SER A 266 -8.92 -7.60 5.25
C SER A 266 -8.49 -6.24 4.72
N ILE A 267 -8.49 -5.23 5.58
CA ILE A 267 -8.17 -3.86 5.20
C ILE A 267 -6.67 -3.76 4.86
N THR A 268 -5.81 -4.35 5.68
CA THR A 268 -4.36 -4.42 5.43
C THR A 268 -4.04 -5.29 4.21
N THR A 269 -4.75 -6.40 4.02
CA THR A 269 -4.62 -7.23 2.81
C THR A 269 -4.86 -6.42 1.54
N LEU A 270 -5.90 -5.59 1.49
CA LEU A 270 -6.22 -4.81 0.29
C LEU A 270 -5.07 -3.88 -0.11
N ALA A 271 -4.41 -3.26 0.87
CA ALA A 271 -3.32 -2.32 0.68
C ALA A 271 -1.92 -2.97 0.60
N SER A 272 -1.87 -4.31 0.61
CA SER A 272 -0.62 -5.06 0.57
C SER A 272 -0.07 -5.13 -0.86
N SER A 273 1.25 -5.17 -0.96
CA SER A 273 1.98 -5.35 -2.22
C SER A 273 1.65 -6.70 -2.88
N HIS A 274 1.87 -6.78 -4.19
CA HIS A 274 1.94 -8.07 -4.85
C HIS A 274 3.06 -8.94 -4.23
N LEU A 275 2.81 -10.23 -4.13
CA LEU A 275 3.69 -11.25 -3.56
C LEU A 275 4.09 -12.22 -4.66
N ALA A 276 5.39 -12.29 -4.90
CA ALA A 276 5.93 -13.25 -5.86
C ALA A 276 5.72 -14.68 -5.36
N GLN A 277 5.60 -15.62 -6.30
CA GLN A 277 5.41 -17.03 -5.99
C GLN A 277 6.50 -17.53 -5.01
N GLY A 278 6.07 -18.12 -3.90
CA GLY A 278 6.96 -18.69 -2.87
C GLY A 278 7.40 -17.72 -1.77
N GLN A 279 7.03 -16.43 -1.82
CA GLN A 279 7.24 -15.52 -0.71
C GLN A 279 6.19 -15.72 0.39
N ASN A 280 6.51 -15.38 1.64
CA ASN A 280 5.57 -15.48 2.75
C ASN A 280 4.67 -14.25 2.83
N TRP A 281 3.48 -14.41 3.42
CA TRP A 281 2.56 -13.29 3.65
C TRP A 281 3.22 -12.09 4.34
N PHE A 282 4.02 -12.35 5.37
CA PHE A 282 4.69 -11.34 6.18
C PHE A 282 5.79 -10.57 5.42
N ASP A 283 6.17 -11.03 4.22
CA ASP A 283 7.13 -10.35 3.36
C ASP A 283 6.47 -9.25 2.51
N ARG A 284 5.12 -9.14 2.52
CA ARG A 284 4.41 -8.08 1.79
C ARG A 284 4.66 -6.73 2.44
N ALA A 285 4.96 -5.73 1.62
CA ALA A 285 4.93 -4.35 2.05
C ALA A 285 3.47 -3.87 2.13
N ILE A 286 3.09 -3.19 3.22
CA ILE A 286 1.84 -2.43 3.27
C ILE A 286 2.16 -1.04 2.73
N GLN A 287 1.57 -0.70 1.59
CA GLN A 287 2.07 0.38 0.74
C GLN A 287 1.27 1.66 0.88
N THR A 288 -0.02 1.52 1.11
CA THR A 288 -0.93 2.58 1.46
C THR A 288 -1.50 2.25 2.82
N VAL A 289 -1.71 3.27 3.66
CA VAL A 289 -2.52 3.03 4.84
C VAL A 289 -3.98 3.18 4.40
N PRO A 290 -4.73 2.08 4.34
CA PRO A 290 -6.11 2.11 3.84
C PRO A 290 -6.94 3.08 4.68
N GLY A 291 -7.56 4.06 4.02
CA GLY A 291 -8.39 5.04 4.69
C GLY A 291 -9.61 4.37 5.29
N ARG A 292 -9.87 4.60 6.59
CA ARG A 292 -11.20 4.41 7.16
C ARG A 292 -11.96 5.72 6.97
N ASP A 293 -13.00 5.72 6.14
CA ASP A 293 -13.93 6.85 6.02
C ASP A 293 -14.88 6.79 7.22
N LEU A 294 -14.34 7.10 8.42
CA LEU A 294 -15.12 7.14 9.67
C LEU A 294 -15.95 8.41 9.81
N ASP A 295 -15.60 9.45 9.05
CA ASP A 295 -16.25 10.76 9.14
C ASP A 295 -17.47 10.87 8.22
N ASP A 296 -17.67 9.90 7.33
CA ASP A 296 -18.86 9.89 6.48
C ASP A 296 -20.05 9.35 7.28
N HIS A 297 -20.78 10.26 7.93
CA HIS A 297 -22.08 9.96 8.54
C HIS A 297 -23.20 9.78 7.50
N SER A 298 -22.86 9.60 6.22
CA SER A 298 -23.85 9.37 5.17
C SER A 298 -24.72 8.15 5.50
N ASP A 299 -25.98 8.27 5.08
CA ASP A 299 -26.98 7.20 5.15
C ASP A 299 -26.35 5.90 4.65
N PHE A 300 -26.49 4.81 5.41
CA PHE A 300 -25.95 3.50 5.08
C PHE A 300 -26.40 2.99 3.69
N ARG A 301 -27.52 3.52 3.19
CA ARG A 301 -28.01 3.27 1.84
C ARG A 301 -27.10 3.86 0.76
N ALA A 302 -26.40 4.96 1.04
CA ALA A 302 -25.50 5.62 0.10
C ALA A 302 -24.29 4.76 -0.30
N TYR A 303 -23.87 3.81 0.55
CA TYR A 303 -22.69 2.98 0.29
C TYR A 303 -22.87 1.88 -0.76
N VAL A 304 -24.11 1.66 -1.17
CA VAL A 304 -24.47 0.80 -2.30
C VAL A 304 -24.23 1.51 -3.63
N HIS A 305 -24.27 2.84 -3.64
CA HIS A 305 -24.21 3.66 -4.84
C HIS A 305 -22.82 4.28 -4.97
N GLN A 306 -21.85 3.45 -5.36
CA GLN A 306 -20.49 3.94 -5.57
C GLN A 306 -20.37 4.63 -6.94
N ARG A 307 -20.14 5.94 -6.91
CA ARG A 307 -19.97 6.77 -8.12
C ARG A 307 -18.62 6.59 -8.80
N GLU A 308 -17.60 6.17 -8.06
CA GLU A 308 -16.22 6.15 -8.52
C GLU A 308 -15.58 4.78 -8.31
N GLY A 309 -14.92 4.28 -9.35
CA GLY A 309 -14.18 3.01 -9.30
C GLY A 309 -15.02 1.77 -9.01
N TYR A 310 -14.32 0.67 -8.84
CA TYR A 310 -14.93 -0.64 -8.60
C TYR A 310 -15.12 -0.89 -7.10
N GLN A 311 -16.17 -1.63 -6.72
CA GLN A 311 -16.41 -2.04 -5.34
C GLN A 311 -16.58 -3.55 -5.23
N LEU A 312 -15.71 -4.18 -4.44
CA LEU A 312 -15.97 -5.51 -3.91
C LEU A 312 -16.71 -5.36 -2.59
N VAL A 313 -17.94 -5.82 -2.52
CA VAL A 313 -18.62 -5.95 -1.23
C VAL A 313 -18.18 -7.30 -0.61
N VAL A 314 -18.14 -7.46 0.72
CA VAL A 314 -17.72 -8.68 1.47
C VAL A 314 -18.58 -8.86 2.75
N GLN A 315 -19.11 -10.05 3.07
CA GLN A 315 -20.19 -10.35 4.04
C GLN A 315 -19.57 -11.42 4.87
N ALA A 316 -19.10 -11.00 6.02
CA ALA A 316 -18.68 -11.93 7.03
C ALA A 316 -19.94 -12.29 7.84
N ASN A 317 -20.83 -13.10 7.25
CA ASN A 317 -21.88 -13.75 8.04
C ASN A 317 -21.46 -15.17 8.40
N ARG A 318 -22.05 -15.73 9.47
CA ARG A 318 -21.80 -17.14 9.88
C ARG A 318 -22.06 -18.16 8.77
N ASN A 319 -22.82 -17.77 7.74
CA ASN A 319 -23.18 -18.61 6.60
C ASN A 319 -22.22 -18.47 5.41
N GLY A 320 -21.17 -17.64 5.49
CA GLY A 320 -20.09 -17.58 4.50
C GLY A 320 -20.47 -17.09 3.10
N ARG A 321 -21.48 -16.21 2.96
CA ARG A 321 -21.91 -15.76 1.63
C ARG A 321 -20.98 -14.69 1.06
N VAL A 322 -20.55 -14.87 -0.19
CA VAL A 322 -19.58 -14.01 -0.90
C VAL A 322 -19.95 -13.89 -2.41
N TYR A 323 -19.49 -12.94 -3.24
CA TYR A 323 -19.90 -11.54 -3.47
C TYR A 323 -19.91 -11.19 -4.95
N GLY A 324 -20.72 -10.20 -5.34
CA GLY A 324 -20.63 -9.52 -6.63
C GLY A 324 -19.73 -8.27 -6.59
N ILE A 325 -19.27 -7.84 -7.76
CA ILE A 325 -18.48 -6.60 -7.94
C ILE A 325 -19.43 -5.53 -8.47
N LEU A 326 -19.52 -4.41 -7.77
CA LEU A 326 -20.25 -3.24 -8.27
C LEU A 326 -19.33 -2.48 -9.21
N THR A 327 -19.88 -2.15 -10.38
CA THR A 327 -19.18 -1.32 -11.36
C THR A 327 -19.36 0.16 -11.02
N PRO A 328 -18.40 1.02 -11.40
CA PRO A 328 -18.63 2.46 -11.31
C PRO A 328 -19.91 2.83 -12.07
N LEU A 329 -20.68 3.76 -11.52
CA LEU A 329 -21.81 4.35 -12.24
C LEU A 329 -21.30 5.03 -13.51
N ALA A 330 -21.98 4.82 -14.63
CA ALA A 330 -21.65 5.55 -15.84
C ALA A 330 -21.86 7.07 -15.57
N PRO A 331 -21.06 7.98 -16.15
CA PRO A 331 -21.18 9.42 -15.91
C PRO A 331 -22.58 9.99 -16.21
N GLU A 332 -23.34 9.30 -17.07
CA GLU A 332 -24.67 9.68 -17.52
C GLU A 332 -25.80 9.10 -16.65
N GLN A 333 -25.49 8.18 -15.72
CA GLN A 333 -26.48 7.57 -14.84
C GLN A 333 -26.80 8.49 -13.66
N SER A 334 -28.09 8.67 -13.38
CA SER A 334 -28.57 9.48 -12.27
C SER A 334 -28.16 8.90 -10.92
N GLU A 335 -28.14 9.72 -9.87
CA GLU A 335 -27.88 9.29 -8.47
C GLU A 335 -28.84 8.20 -7.96
N HIS A 336 -29.89 7.88 -8.72
CA HIS A 336 -30.93 6.90 -8.37
C HIS A 336 -30.86 5.61 -9.20
N THR A 337 -29.81 5.41 -10.01
CA THR A 337 -29.63 4.17 -10.75
C THR A 337 -28.69 3.24 -9.98
N ASP A 338 -29.09 1.99 -9.77
CA ASP A 338 -28.28 1.00 -9.09
C ASP A 338 -27.03 0.66 -9.91
N SER A 339 -25.88 0.51 -9.24
CA SER A 339 -24.66 0.00 -9.88
C SER A 339 -24.90 -1.42 -10.40
N ASP A 340 -24.43 -1.72 -11.61
CA ASP A 340 -24.47 -3.09 -12.12
C ASP A 340 -23.59 -4.00 -11.26
N ILE A 341 -24.14 -5.15 -10.86
CA ILE A 341 -23.35 -6.24 -10.29
C ILE A 341 -22.84 -7.11 -11.42
N ILE A 342 -21.52 -7.25 -11.51
CA ILE A 342 -20.87 -8.16 -12.44
C ILE A 342 -20.17 -9.31 -11.71
N GLY A 343 -20.01 -10.43 -12.42
CA GLY A 343 -19.19 -11.55 -11.98
C GLY A 343 -17.69 -11.23 -12.03
N MET A 344 -16.89 -12.03 -11.34
CA MET A 344 -15.43 -11.87 -11.29
C MET A 344 -14.78 -11.99 -12.67
N ASP A 345 -15.23 -12.92 -13.50
CA ASP A 345 -14.78 -13.10 -14.89
C ASP A 345 -14.99 -11.83 -15.73
N SER A 346 -16.18 -11.25 -15.63
CA SER A 346 -16.55 -10.05 -16.35
C SER A 346 -15.78 -8.83 -15.84
N PHE A 347 -15.50 -8.76 -14.54
CA PHE A 347 -14.66 -7.72 -13.96
C PHE A 347 -13.23 -7.78 -14.47
N LEU A 348 -12.60 -8.96 -14.44
CA LEU A 348 -11.23 -9.13 -14.93
C LEU A 348 -11.11 -8.78 -16.42
N LYS A 349 -12.10 -9.21 -17.22
CA LYS A 349 -12.17 -8.82 -18.63
C LYS A 349 -12.28 -7.29 -18.80
N ARG A 350 -13.08 -6.60 -17.98
CA ARG A 350 -13.15 -5.13 -18.03
C ARG A 350 -11.84 -4.47 -17.67
N LEU A 351 -11.07 -4.98 -16.70
CA LEU A 351 -9.73 -4.46 -16.41
C LEU A 351 -8.83 -4.57 -17.65
N GLU A 352 -8.85 -5.72 -18.34
CA GLU A 352 -8.09 -5.89 -19.59
C GLU A 352 -8.56 -4.92 -20.69
N ASP A 353 -9.88 -4.82 -20.93
CA ASP A 353 -10.49 -3.93 -21.92
C ASP A 353 -10.19 -2.45 -21.62
N GLU A 354 -10.11 -2.09 -20.35
CA GLU A 354 -9.71 -0.74 -19.92
C GLU A 354 -8.23 -0.47 -20.18
N GLY A 355 -7.39 -1.50 -20.32
CA GLY A 355 -5.96 -1.38 -20.58
C GLY A 355 -5.09 -1.53 -19.33
N TYR A 356 -5.56 -2.29 -18.34
CA TYR A 356 -4.67 -2.81 -17.30
C TYR A 356 -3.75 -3.88 -17.89
N PRO A 357 -2.50 -4.00 -17.41
CA PRO A 357 -1.62 -5.08 -17.82
C PRO A 357 -2.25 -6.46 -17.54
N ALA A 358 -2.03 -7.41 -18.44
CA ALA A 358 -2.49 -8.78 -18.27
C ALA A 358 -1.96 -9.36 -16.96
N THR A 359 -2.86 -9.97 -16.19
CA THR A 359 -2.51 -10.61 -14.91
C THR A 359 -1.97 -12.01 -15.13
N ASP A 360 -1.21 -12.54 -14.16
CA ASP A 360 -0.82 -13.95 -14.15
C ASP A 360 -2.03 -14.89 -14.30
N ALA A 361 -2.01 -15.72 -15.34
CA ALA A 361 -3.14 -16.58 -15.70
C ALA A 361 -3.44 -17.64 -14.62
N ALA A 362 -2.43 -18.09 -13.87
CA ALA A 362 -2.64 -19.06 -12.79
C ALA A 362 -3.32 -18.40 -11.59
N ALA A 363 -2.93 -17.16 -11.24
CA ALA A 363 -3.60 -16.36 -10.22
C ALA A 363 -5.06 -16.07 -10.58
N VAL A 364 -5.33 -15.65 -11.83
CA VAL A 364 -6.70 -15.44 -12.34
C VAL A 364 -7.52 -16.71 -12.24
N LYS A 365 -6.97 -17.84 -12.70
CA LYS A 365 -7.66 -19.13 -12.62
C LYS A 365 -7.98 -19.51 -11.17
N GLY A 366 -7.03 -19.38 -10.25
CA GLY A 366 -7.22 -19.66 -8.84
C GLY A 366 -8.31 -18.79 -8.20
N LEU A 367 -8.36 -17.50 -8.55
CA LEU A 367 -9.41 -16.59 -8.11
C LEU A 367 -10.79 -17.00 -8.66
N LEU A 368 -10.89 -17.34 -9.95
CA LEU A 368 -12.14 -17.77 -10.55
C LEU A 368 -12.66 -19.08 -9.96
N GLU A 369 -11.78 -20.04 -9.68
CA GLU A 369 -12.13 -21.30 -9.01
C GLU A 369 -12.61 -21.04 -7.57
N LEU A 370 -11.97 -20.13 -6.84
CA LEU A 370 -12.41 -19.73 -5.50
C LEU A 370 -13.79 -19.07 -5.54
N CYS A 371 -14.05 -18.22 -6.53
CA CYS A 371 -15.34 -17.55 -6.72
C CYS A 371 -16.44 -18.52 -7.18
N ALA A 372 -16.15 -19.50 -8.03
CA ALA A 372 -17.13 -20.47 -8.53
C ALA A 372 -17.78 -21.31 -7.41
N ASN A 373 -17.04 -21.51 -6.31
CA ASN A 373 -17.52 -22.22 -5.13
C ASN A 373 -18.35 -21.34 -4.18
N LYS A 374 -18.53 -20.05 -4.48
CA LYS A 374 -19.22 -19.07 -3.63
C LYS A 374 -20.46 -18.54 -4.35
N LYS A 375 -21.63 -18.54 -3.68
CA LYS A 375 -22.90 -18.10 -4.28
C LYS A 375 -23.02 -16.58 -4.26
N LEU A 376 -23.04 -15.96 -5.44
CA LEU A 376 -23.32 -14.53 -5.63
C LEU A 376 -24.70 -14.16 -5.06
N THR A 377 -24.74 -13.07 -4.29
CA THR A 377 -25.96 -12.46 -3.72
C THR A 377 -26.28 -11.20 -4.52
N THR A 378 -27.57 -10.93 -4.79
CA THR A 378 -27.98 -9.73 -5.54
C THR A 378 -27.98 -8.48 -4.66
N MET A 379 -27.92 -7.29 -5.27
CA MET A 379 -28.01 -6.03 -4.51
C MET A 379 -29.33 -5.94 -3.76
N GLU A 380 -30.40 -6.36 -4.42
CA GLU A 380 -31.73 -6.46 -3.82
C GLU A 380 -31.75 -7.38 -2.60
N GLN A 381 -31.01 -8.51 -2.62
CA GLN A 381 -30.88 -9.37 -1.44
C GLN A 381 -30.05 -8.70 -0.33
N ILE A 382 -29.02 -7.92 -0.67
CA ILE A 382 -28.24 -7.16 0.31
C ILE A 382 -29.11 -6.06 0.95
N VAL A 383 -29.84 -5.30 0.14
CA VAL A 383 -30.73 -4.23 0.58
C VAL A 383 -31.93 -4.79 1.36
N ASN A 384 -32.54 -5.90 0.90
CA ASN A 384 -33.67 -6.55 1.57
C ASN A 384 -33.26 -7.29 2.86
N LEU A 385 -31.99 -7.62 3.06
CA LEU A 385 -31.51 -8.06 4.37
C LEU A 385 -31.53 -6.92 5.41
N TRP A 386 -31.69 -5.67 4.97
CA TRP A 386 -31.53 -4.46 5.78
C TRP A 386 -32.83 -3.65 5.97
N GLY A 387 -33.97 -4.17 5.50
CA GLY A 387 -35.32 -3.62 5.71
C GLY A 387 -36.25 -4.68 6.29
#